data_AF-A0A846LYV1-F1
#
_entry.id   AF-A0A846LYV1-F1
#
_cell.length_a   1.000
_cell.length_b   1.000
_cell.length_c   1.000
_cell.angle_alpha   90.00
_cell.angle_beta   90.00
_cell.angle_gamma   90.00
#
_symmetry.space_group_name_H-M   'P 1'
#
loop_
_entity.id
_entity.type
_entity.pdbx_description
1 polymer ?
#
loop_
_entity_poly.entity_id
_entity_poly.type
_entity_poly.pdbx_seq_one_letter_code
_entity_poly.pdbx_strand_id
1 'polypeptide(L)'
;MSGVLDTPRTVTIGGRTETFRNYAHLAERADIFIEAIQRMEAGMSAGGSSDDWARLADAAEAVEQICNIQTEWLAEHDAQIAAAIEQVRRDIRDLPLSSNTVETGEQ
;
A
#
# COMPACT_ATOMS: atom_id res chain seq x y z
N MET A 1 12.52 -6.15 8.66
CA MET A 1 11.33 -5.29 8.44
C MET A 1 11.08 -5.23 6.94
N SER A 2 9.84 -5.36 6.48
CA SER A 2 9.51 -5.38 5.04
C SER A 2 9.75 -3.99 4.44
N GLY A 3 10.71 -3.88 3.52
CA GLY A 3 11.01 -2.64 2.79
C GLY A 3 10.08 -2.40 1.59
N VAL A 4 9.02 -3.22 1.44
CA VAL A 4 8.07 -3.14 0.31
C VAL A 4 7.48 -1.75 0.16
N LEU A 5 6.98 -1.17 1.25
CA LEU A 5 6.36 0.16 1.22
C LEU A 5 7.37 1.28 0.90
N ASP A 6 8.66 1.01 1.07
CA ASP A 6 9.76 1.93 0.75
C ASP A 6 10.38 1.66 -0.64
N THR A 7 9.90 0.65 -1.37
CA THR A 7 10.45 0.26 -2.67
C THR A 7 9.87 1.13 -3.79
N PRO A 8 10.70 1.80 -4.61
CA PRO A 8 10.17 2.62 -5.70
C PRO A 8 9.34 1.81 -6.71
N ARG A 9 8.23 2.37 -7.18
CA ARG A 9 7.36 1.76 -8.19
C ARG A 9 7.07 2.71 -9.33
N THR A 10 7.08 2.19 -10.55
CA THR A 10 6.64 2.93 -11.74
C THR A 10 5.24 2.45 -12.10
N VAL A 11 4.30 3.38 -12.16
CA VAL A 11 2.88 3.09 -12.43
C VAL A 11 2.33 4.11 -13.41
N THR A 12 1.25 3.75 -14.10
CA THR A 12 0.57 4.65 -15.04
C THR A 12 -0.74 5.10 -14.42
N ILE A 13 -0.92 6.41 -14.25
CA ILE A 13 -2.11 7.04 -13.68
C ILE A 13 -2.61 8.09 -14.68
N GLY A 14 -3.88 8.03 -15.06
CA GLY A 14 -4.49 8.99 -16.00
C GLY A 14 -3.71 9.10 -17.33
N GLY A 15 -3.19 7.97 -17.83
CA GLY A 15 -2.39 7.91 -19.05
C GLY A 15 -0.95 8.42 -18.92
N ARG A 16 -0.53 8.86 -17.72
CA ARG A 16 0.84 9.31 -17.45
C ARG A 16 1.59 8.30 -16.61
N THR A 17 2.73 7.84 -17.11
CA THR A 17 3.65 7.01 -16.33
C THR A 17 4.48 7.87 -15.39
N GLU A 18 4.44 7.54 -14.10
CA GLU A 18 5.11 8.24 -13.01
C GLU A 18 5.85 7.22 -12.12
N THR A 19 7.01 7.60 -11.59
CA THR A 19 7.76 6.79 -10.62
C THR A 19 7.58 7.35 -9.22
N PHE A 20 7.08 6.53 -8.30
CA PHE A 20 6.88 6.86 -6.90
C PHE A 20 8.00 6.27 -6.05
N ARG A 21 8.62 7.09 -5.20
CA ARG A 21 9.74 6.67 -4.34
C ARG A 21 9.34 5.65 -3.26
N ASN A 22 8.11 5.72 -2.77
CA ASN A 22 7.54 4.89 -1.71
C ASN A 22 6.02 5.04 -1.68
N TYR A 23 5.35 4.25 -0.83
CA TYR A 23 3.91 4.25 -0.66
C TYR A 23 3.37 5.62 -0.22
N ALA A 24 4.09 6.31 0.67
CA ALA A 24 3.70 7.65 1.13
C ALA A 24 3.64 8.66 -0.03
N HIS A 25 4.61 8.63 -0.94
CA HIS A 25 4.61 9.50 -2.13
C HIS A 25 3.45 9.18 -3.09
N LEU A 26 3.02 7.92 -3.18
CA LEU A 26 1.81 7.56 -3.92
C LEU A 26 0.55 8.11 -3.24
N ALA A 27 0.47 8.06 -1.91
CA ALA A 27 -0.65 8.64 -1.15
C ALA A 27 -0.72 10.17 -1.30
N GLU A 28 0.41 10.87 -1.20
CA GLU A 28 0.50 12.32 -1.47
C GLU A 28 -0.05 12.66 -2.86
N ARG A 29 0.15 11.77 -3.85
CA ARG A 29 -0.39 11.97 -5.20
C ARG A 29 -1.91 11.85 -5.26
N ALA A 30 -2.50 10.94 -4.49
CA ALA A 30 -3.96 10.82 -4.37
C ALA A 30 -4.56 12.10 -3.78
N ASP A 31 -3.95 12.63 -2.72
CA ASP A 31 -4.40 13.86 -2.06
C ASP A 31 -4.44 15.04 -3.03
N ILE A 32 -3.43 15.18 -3.91
CA ILE A 32 -3.41 16.22 -4.94
C ILE A 32 -4.62 16.11 -5.89
N PHE A 33 -5.00 14.90 -6.29
CA PHE A 33 -6.17 14.70 -7.16
C PHE A 33 -7.48 14.95 -6.41
N ILE A 34 -7.58 14.51 -5.16
CA ILE A 34 -8.75 14.76 -4.30
C ILE A 34 -8.95 16.28 -4.10
N GLU A 35 -7.88 17.02 -3.79
CA GLU A 35 -7.93 18.48 -3.68
C GLU A 35 -8.30 19.16 -5.02
N ALA A 36 -7.87 18.59 -6.15
CA ALA A 36 -8.27 19.08 -7.46
C ALA A 36 -9.77 18.86 -7.71
N ILE A 37 -10.30 17.69 -7.40
CA ILE A 37 -11.72 17.36 -7.49
C ILE A 37 -12.53 18.33 -6.63
N GLN A 38 -12.19 18.48 -5.35
CA GLN A 38 -12.91 19.38 -4.44
C GLN A 38 -12.94 20.83 -4.93
N ARG A 39 -11.82 21.31 -5.51
CA ARG A 39 -11.76 22.65 -6.13
C ARG A 39 -12.64 22.78 -7.37
N MET A 40 -12.66 21.75 -8.23
CA MET A 40 -13.53 21.73 -9.40
C MET A 40 -15.00 21.71 -9.00
N GLU A 41 -15.39 20.82 -8.08
CA GLU A 41 -16.76 20.73 -7.54
C GLU A 41 -17.22 22.07 -6.94
N ALA A 42 -16.36 22.73 -6.15
CA ALA A 42 -16.66 24.05 -5.59
C ALA A 42 -16.90 25.10 -6.69
N GLY A 43 -16.08 25.11 -7.74
CA GLY A 43 -16.23 26.02 -8.88
C GLY A 43 -17.49 25.74 -9.73
N MET A 44 -17.87 24.47 -9.85
CA MET A 44 -19.02 24.02 -10.66
C MET A 44 -20.37 24.23 -9.98
N SER A 45 -20.40 24.53 -8.68
CA SER A 45 -21.63 24.86 -7.94
C SER A 45 -22.42 26.05 -8.52
N ALA A 46 -21.78 26.87 -9.37
CA ALA A 46 -22.39 27.97 -10.12
C ALA A 46 -22.86 27.61 -11.55
N GLY A 47 -22.72 26.33 -11.96
CA GLY A 47 -22.99 25.81 -13.30
C GLY A 47 -21.70 25.36 -14.00
N GLY A 48 -21.44 24.05 -14.01
CA GLY A 48 -20.25 23.47 -14.66
C GLY A 48 -20.41 23.30 -16.17
N SER A 49 -19.35 23.58 -16.92
CA SER A 49 -19.28 23.27 -18.36
C SER A 49 -19.05 21.78 -18.60
N SER A 50 -19.27 21.32 -19.83
CA SER A 50 -18.94 19.93 -20.22
C SER A 50 -17.45 19.61 -19.99
N ASP A 51 -16.57 20.58 -20.19
CA ASP A 51 -15.13 20.42 -19.99
C ASP A 51 -14.79 20.26 -18.50
N ASP A 52 -15.51 20.95 -17.61
CA ASP A 52 -15.32 20.81 -16.17
C ASP A 52 -15.72 19.40 -15.70
N TRP A 53 -16.84 18.87 -16.20
CA TRP A 53 -17.26 17.49 -15.92
C TRP A 53 -16.27 16.45 -16.44
N ALA A 54 -15.70 16.66 -17.63
CA ALA A 54 -14.68 15.77 -18.17
C ALA A 54 -13.41 15.76 -17.31
N ARG A 55 -12.93 16.94 -16.89
CA ARG A 55 -11.74 17.05 -16.01
C ARG A 55 -11.97 16.45 -14.63
N LEU A 56 -13.19 16.55 -14.11
CA LEU A 56 -13.57 15.91 -12.85
C LEU A 56 -13.57 14.38 -12.98
N ALA A 57 -14.09 13.85 -14.10
CA ALA A 57 -14.06 12.42 -14.38
C ALA A 57 -12.62 11.89 -14.49
N ASP A 58 -11.75 12.59 -15.23
CA ASP A 58 -10.32 12.21 -15.36
C ASP A 58 -9.61 12.20 -14.00
N ALA A 59 -9.88 13.19 -13.15
CA ALA A 59 -9.30 13.25 -11.81
C ALA A 59 -9.83 12.13 -10.91
N ALA A 60 -11.12 11.81 -10.98
CA ALA A 60 -11.72 10.72 -10.21
C ALA A 60 -11.16 9.35 -10.64
N GLU A 61 -10.99 9.13 -11.95
CA GLU A 61 -10.36 7.92 -12.49
C GLU A 61 -8.91 7.80 -12.00
N ALA A 62 -8.16 8.90 -11.98
CA ALA A 62 -6.80 8.90 -11.44
C ALA A 62 -6.75 8.51 -9.95
N VAL A 63 -7.71 8.97 -9.14
CA VAL A 63 -7.82 8.56 -7.72
C VAL A 63 -8.14 7.07 -7.60
N GLU A 64 -9.09 6.55 -8.38
CA GLU A 64 -9.42 5.12 -8.39
C GLU A 64 -8.21 4.26 -8.74
N GLN A 65 -7.46 4.63 -9.78
CA GLN A 65 -6.24 3.94 -10.18
C GLN A 65 -5.19 3.94 -9.05
N ILE A 66 -5.01 5.07 -8.36
CA ILE A 66 -4.10 5.14 -7.21
C ILE A 66 -4.56 4.22 -6.08
N CYS A 67 -5.86 4.21 -5.74
CA CYS A 67 -6.40 3.34 -4.69
C CYS A 67 -6.20 1.85 -5.01
N ASN A 68 -6.33 1.45 -6.27
CA ASN A 68 -6.07 0.08 -6.71
C ASN A 68 -4.60 -0.29 -6.52
N ILE A 69 -3.69 0.58 -6.96
CA ILE A 69 -2.24 0.39 -6.77
C ILE A 69 -1.88 0.32 -5.28
N GLN A 70 -2.46 1.19 -4.45
CA GLN A 70 -2.26 1.17 -3.01
C GLN A 70 -2.72 -0.15 -2.39
N THR A 71 -3.87 -0.66 -2.81
CA THR A 71 -4.42 -1.94 -2.37
C THR A 71 -3.47 -3.09 -2.68
N GLU A 72 -2.96 -3.16 -3.92
CA GLU A 72 -1.99 -4.18 -4.33
C GLU A 72 -0.69 -4.11 -3.53
N TRP A 73 -0.21 -2.89 -3.29
CA TRP A 73 1.03 -2.67 -2.55
C TRP A 73 0.91 -3.07 -1.07
N LEU A 74 -0.23 -2.77 -0.43
CA LEU A 74 -0.52 -3.21 0.93
C LEU A 74 -0.68 -4.73 1.00
N ALA A 75 -1.36 -5.35 0.03
CA ALA A 75 -1.50 -6.81 -0.02
C ALA A 75 -0.13 -7.52 -0.12
N GLU A 76 0.81 -6.96 -0.88
CA GLU A 76 2.18 -7.48 -0.94
C GLU A 76 2.92 -7.32 0.39
N HIS A 77 2.76 -6.17 1.05
CA HIS A 77 3.32 -5.93 2.38
C HIS A 77 2.81 -6.96 3.40
N ASP A 78 1.50 -7.21 3.41
CA ASP A 78 0.86 -8.20 4.28
C ASP A 78 1.36 -9.62 4.01
N ALA A 79 1.54 -9.98 2.73
CA ALA A 79 2.09 -11.27 2.34
C ALA A 79 3.53 -11.46 2.88
N GLN A 80 4.37 -10.42 2.84
CA GLN A 80 5.72 -10.49 3.40
C GLN A 80 5.73 -10.60 4.93
N ILE A 81 4.83 -9.89 5.60
CA ILE A 81 4.67 -10.02 7.06
C ILE A 81 4.24 -11.45 7.40
N ALA A 82 3.25 -12.00 6.70
CA ALA A 82 2.77 -13.36 6.93
C ALA A 82 3.88 -14.40 6.72
N ALA A 83 4.69 -14.26 5.66
CA ALA A 83 5.83 -15.12 5.40
C ALA A 83 6.90 -15.03 6.51
N ALA A 84 7.19 -13.82 7.01
CA ALA A 84 8.14 -13.62 8.09
C ALA A 84 7.63 -14.24 9.41
N ILE A 85 6.34 -14.11 9.71
CA ILE A 85 5.72 -14.75 10.89
C ILE A 85 5.83 -16.27 10.78
N GLU A 86 5.55 -16.85 9.62
CA GLU A 86 5.64 -18.30 9.43
C GLU A 86 7.09 -18.80 9.52
N GLN A 87 8.06 -18.01 9.04
CA GLN A 87 9.48 -18.32 9.25
C GLN A 87 9.81 -18.37 10.73
N VAL A 88 9.43 -17.35 11.51
CA VAL A 88 9.67 -17.30 12.95
C VAL A 88 9.02 -18.49 13.66
N ARG A 89 7.80 -18.89 13.27
CA ARG A 89 7.14 -20.08 13.84
C ARG A 89 7.91 -21.37 13.57
N ARG A 90 8.48 -21.52 12.37
CA ARG A 90 9.35 -22.67 12.04
C ARG A 90 10.62 -22.63 12.89
N ASP A 91 11.28 -21.48 12.95
CA ASP A 91 12.50 -21.31 13.74
C ASP A 91 12.27 -21.69 15.21
N ILE A 92 11.14 -21.29 15.80
CA ILE A 92 10.76 -21.67 17.18
C ILE A 92 10.54 -23.17 17.32
N ARG A 93 9.85 -23.80 16.36
CA ARG A 93 9.56 -25.25 16.38
C ARG A 93 10.84 -26.08 16.27
N ASP A 94 11.80 -25.59 15.50
CA ASP A 94 13.06 -26.25 15.22
C ASP A 94 14.13 -25.95 16.28
N LEU A 95 13.81 -25.13 17.29
CA LEU A 95 14.68 -24.96 18.45
C LEU A 95 14.89 -26.33 19.11
N PRO A 96 16.15 -26.71 19.38
CA PRO A 96 16.41 -27.93 20.12
C PRO A 96 15.73 -27.79 21.48
N LEU A 97 14.71 -28.62 21.71
CA LEU A 97 14.19 -28.83 23.05
C LEU A 97 15.36 -29.35 23.85
N SER A 98 15.93 -28.53 24.74
CA SER A 98 16.84 -29.03 25.75
C SER A 98 16.09 -30.12 26.50
N SER A 99 16.39 -31.38 26.18
CA SER A 99 16.03 -32.50 27.02
C SER A 99 16.79 -32.28 28.32
N ASN A 100 16.18 -31.53 29.24
CA ASN A 100 16.44 -31.69 30.66
C ASN A 100 15.94 -33.11 30.96
N THR A 101 16.77 -34.09 30.65
CA THR A 101 16.79 -35.35 31.36
C THR A 101 17.03 -34.95 32.79
N VAL A 102 15.95 -34.80 33.55
CA VAL A 102 16.01 -34.80 35.00
C VAL A 102 16.43 -36.22 35.34
N GLU A 103 17.75 -36.46 35.38
CA GLU A 103 18.31 -37.58 36.11
C GLU A 103 18.01 -37.30 37.59
N THR A 104 16.80 -37.64 38.02
CA THR A 104 16.56 -37.98 39.42
C THR A 104 17.35 -39.26 39.67
N GLY A 105 18.63 -39.08 39.98
CA GLY A 105 19.46 -40.11 40.56
C GLY A 105 18.82 -40.53 41.88
N GLU A 106 18.28 -41.75 41.89
CA GLU A 106 18.09 -42.51 43.10
C GLU A 106 19.48 -42.82 43.68
N GLN A 107 19.80 -42.24 44.84
CA GLN A 107 20.73 -42.80 45.83
C GLN A 107 20.22 -42.49 47.24
#